data_AF-A0A1F2UDC1-F1
#
_entry.id   AF-A0A1F2UDC1-F1
#
_cell.length_a   1.000
_cell.length_b   1.000
_cell.length_c   1.000
_cell.angle_alpha   90.00
_cell.angle_beta   90.00
_cell.angle_gamma   90.00
#
_symmetry.space_group_name_H-M   'P 1'
#
loop_
_entity.id
_entity.type
_entity.pdbx_description
1 polymer ?
#
loop_
_entity_poly.entity_id
_entity_poly.type
_entity_poly.pdbx_seq_one_letter_code
_entity_poly.pdbx_strand_id
1 'polypeptide(L)'
;MKHFGKKVFGLLAIAGLSAVATFAQSNLAVGLWKSEEPDKTTLIRTYEENGKLMGKVEKLVKKGVEDTTATCTKCTGESKDKPIAGLPLIWDMKKDGAKWTNGKILEPDTGKVYACKIEPSPDGKKLNVRGSILFLGKTQVWARVE
;
A
#
# COMPACT_ATOMS: atom_id res chain seq x y z
N MET A 1 -2.36 -44.09 -71.66
CA MET A 1 -1.74 -42.74 -71.65
C MET A 1 -1.90 -42.19 -70.24
N LYS A 2 -0.83 -42.23 -69.45
CA LYS A 2 -0.04 -41.07 -68.96
C LYS A 2 -0.78 -40.20 -67.93
N HIS A 3 -0.34 -40.37 -66.66
CA HIS A 3 -0.02 -39.34 -65.64
C HIS A 3 -1.12 -38.34 -65.22
N PHE A 4 -1.21 -37.75 -64.03
CA PHE A 4 -0.33 -37.51 -62.88
C PHE A 4 -1.28 -37.01 -61.76
N GLY A 5 -1.25 -37.52 -60.53
CA GLY A 5 -0.66 -36.81 -59.40
C GLY A 5 -1.42 -35.55 -58.93
N LYS A 6 -1.94 -35.57 -57.70
CA LYS A 6 -1.56 -34.65 -56.59
C LYS A 6 -2.43 -34.87 -55.35
N LYS A 7 -1.79 -35.33 -54.28
CA LYS A 7 -2.28 -35.22 -52.90
C LYS A 7 -2.35 -33.73 -52.54
N VAL A 8 -3.43 -33.25 -51.95
CA VAL A 8 -3.44 -31.95 -51.26
C VAL A 8 -4.01 -32.13 -49.86
N PHE A 9 -3.19 -31.64 -48.95
CA PHE A 9 -3.18 -31.72 -47.50
C PHE A 9 -4.02 -30.57 -46.92
N GLY A 10 -4.75 -30.85 -45.83
CA GLY A 10 -4.93 -29.95 -44.69
C GLY A 10 -5.71 -28.63 -44.84
N LEU A 11 -6.61 -28.37 -43.88
CA LEU A 11 -6.38 -27.35 -42.84
C LEU A 11 -7.50 -27.47 -41.79
N LEU A 12 -7.23 -28.14 -40.67
CA LEU A 12 -7.95 -27.87 -39.43
C LEU A 12 -7.43 -26.52 -38.92
N ALA A 13 -8.27 -25.48 -38.98
CA ALA A 13 -7.97 -24.22 -38.31
C ALA A 13 -8.16 -24.41 -36.80
N ILE A 14 -7.08 -24.79 -36.11
CA ILE A 14 -7.01 -24.71 -34.65
C ILE A 14 -6.83 -23.23 -34.31
N ALA A 15 -7.93 -22.54 -34.01
CA ALA A 15 -7.88 -21.21 -33.42
C ALA A 15 -7.30 -21.34 -32.00
N GLY A 16 -6.00 -21.12 -31.87
CA GLY A 16 -5.32 -21.09 -30.58
C GLY A 16 -5.84 -19.94 -29.74
N LEU A 17 -6.57 -20.26 -28.67
CA LEU A 17 -6.83 -19.34 -27.57
C LEU A 17 -5.50 -19.09 -26.86
N SER A 18 -4.78 -18.04 -27.26
CA SER A 18 -3.65 -17.54 -26.50
C SER A 18 -4.18 -16.93 -25.20
N ALA A 19 -4.17 -17.70 -24.12
CA ALA A 19 -4.40 -17.19 -22.78
C ALA A 19 -3.25 -16.23 -22.43
N VAL A 20 -3.49 -14.92 -22.58
CA VAL A 20 -2.61 -13.90 -22.02
C VAL A 20 -2.69 -13.99 -20.51
N ALA A 21 -1.66 -14.58 -19.89
CA ALA A 21 -1.49 -14.52 -18.45
C ALA A 21 -1.25 -13.07 -18.05
N THR A 22 -2.30 -12.39 -17.57
CA THR A 22 -2.15 -11.10 -16.91
C THR A 22 -1.43 -11.34 -15.60
N PHE A 23 -0.12 -11.09 -15.54
CA PHE A 23 0.58 -10.99 -14.27
C PHE A 23 -0.06 -9.83 -13.51
N ALA A 24 -0.80 -10.14 -12.44
CA ALA A 24 -1.27 -9.12 -11.51
C ALA A 24 -0.02 -8.43 -10.94
N GLN A 25 0.24 -7.19 -11.37
CA GLN A 25 1.34 -6.41 -10.84
C GLN A 25 1.04 -6.18 -9.36
N SER A 26 1.88 -6.76 -8.49
CA SER A 26 1.71 -6.63 -7.05
C SER A 26 1.64 -5.15 -6.68
N ASN A 27 0.64 -4.80 -5.88
CA ASN A 27 0.51 -3.43 -5.39
C ASN A 27 1.69 -3.16 -4.44
N LEU A 28 2.72 -2.48 -4.93
CA LEU A 28 3.96 -2.22 -4.18
C LEU A 28 3.73 -1.39 -2.92
N ALA A 29 2.57 -0.74 -2.78
CA ALA A 29 2.21 -0.01 -1.57
C ALA A 29 1.56 -0.88 -0.49
N VAL A 30 1.04 -2.07 -0.82
CA VAL A 30 0.44 -3.03 0.14
C VAL A 30 1.53 -3.84 0.82
N GLY A 31 1.44 -3.99 2.14
CA GLY A 31 2.40 -4.76 2.92
C GLY A 31 2.65 -4.23 4.33
N LEU A 32 3.64 -4.83 5.00
CA LEU A 32 4.16 -4.36 6.29
C LEU A 32 5.31 -3.37 6.10
N TRP A 33 5.17 -2.22 6.76
CA TRP A 33 6.14 -1.14 6.68
C TRP A 33 6.62 -0.73 8.07
N LYS A 34 7.91 -0.44 8.17
CA LYS A 34 8.56 0.09 9.36
C LYS A 34 8.78 1.59 9.22
N SER A 35 8.16 2.34 10.12
CA SER A 35 8.40 3.76 10.35
C SER A 35 9.31 3.90 11.57
N GLU A 36 10.46 4.55 11.41
CA GLU A 36 11.48 4.67 12.45
C GLU A 36 11.64 6.13 12.86
N GLU A 37 11.51 6.40 14.15
CA GLU A 37 11.65 7.69 14.81
C GLU A 37 12.64 7.53 15.97
N PRO A 38 13.25 8.63 16.50
CA PRO A 38 14.31 8.52 17.50
C PRO A 38 13.95 7.74 18.77
N ASP A 39 12.69 7.77 19.19
CA ASP A 39 12.20 7.20 20.44
C ASP A 39 11.26 6.00 20.26
N LYS A 40 10.83 5.72 19.01
CA LYS A 40 9.87 4.66 18.72
C LYS A 40 9.99 4.12 17.29
N THR A 41 9.56 2.88 17.14
CA THR A 41 9.35 2.23 15.85
C THR A 41 7.88 1.85 15.72
N THR A 42 7.26 2.21 14.62
CA THR A 42 5.87 1.83 14.32
C THR A 42 5.87 0.88 13.13
N LEU A 43 5.21 -0.27 13.26
CA LEU A 43 4.90 -1.15 12.15
C LEU A 43 3.51 -0.84 11.65
N ILE A 44 3.38 -0.54 10.36
CA ILE A 44 2.13 -0.16 9.71
C ILE A 44 1.77 -1.20 8.66
N ARG A 45 0.58 -1.78 8.80
CA ARG A 45 -0.01 -2.65 7.78
C ARG A 45 -0.80 -1.79 6.82
N THR A 46 -0.41 -1.83 5.56
CA THR A 46 -1.15 -1.23 4.46
C THR A 46 -1.84 -2.33 3.65
N TYR A 47 -3.06 -2.07 3.21
CA TYR A 47 -3.91 -3.03 2.51
C TYR A 47 -4.85 -2.29 1.56
N GLU A 48 -5.35 -3.00 0.55
CA GLU A 48 -6.34 -2.46 -0.36
C GLU A 48 -7.72 -3.00 -0.02
N GLU A 49 -8.71 -2.13 0.06
CA GLU A 49 -10.10 -2.48 0.29
C GLU A 49 -10.97 -1.60 -0.61
N ASN A 50 -11.88 -2.21 -1.37
CA ASN A 50 -12.78 -1.50 -2.29
C ASN A 50 -12.05 -0.54 -3.26
N GLY A 51 -10.86 -0.94 -3.75
CA GLY A 51 -10.04 -0.15 -4.67
C GLY A 51 -9.34 1.05 -4.05
N LYS A 52 -9.36 1.18 -2.72
CA LYS A 52 -8.66 2.22 -1.96
C LYS A 52 -7.54 1.62 -1.14
N LEU A 53 -6.40 2.29 -1.08
CA LEU A 53 -5.33 1.91 -0.14
C LEU A 53 -5.65 2.48 1.24
N MET A 54 -5.57 1.61 2.24
CA MET A 54 -5.82 1.88 3.65
C MET A 54 -4.60 1.47 4.46
N GLY A 55 -4.49 1.94 5.69
CA GLY A 55 -3.42 1.54 6.58
C GLY A 55 -3.80 1.64 8.05
N LYS A 56 -3.28 0.74 8.86
CA LYS A 56 -3.44 0.73 10.31
C LYS A 56 -2.13 0.43 11.01
N VAL A 57 -2.00 0.89 12.25
CA VAL A 57 -0.85 0.51 13.07
C VAL A 57 -0.99 -0.97 13.43
N GLU A 58 -0.01 -1.77 13.04
CA GLU A 58 0.07 -3.18 13.41
C GLU A 58 0.74 -3.33 14.79
N LYS A 59 1.85 -2.61 15.00
CA LYS A 59 2.60 -2.61 16.26
C LYS A 59 3.26 -1.28 16.54
N LEU A 60 3.41 -0.96 17.82
CA LEU A 60 4.21 0.15 18.32
C LEU A 60 5.30 -0.40 19.23
N VAL A 61 6.55 0.00 19.02
CA VAL A 61 7.69 -0.41 19.84
C VAL A 61 8.34 0.84 20.41
N LYS A 62 8.50 0.90 21.73
CA LYS A 62 9.21 1.97 22.45
C LYS A 62 10.30 1.36 23.32
N LYS A 63 11.49 1.95 23.29
CA LYS A 63 12.66 1.46 24.06
C LYS A 63 12.93 -0.06 23.86
N GLY A 64 12.67 -0.56 22.66
CA GLY A 64 12.89 -1.97 22.30
C GLY A 64 11.79 -2.95 22.74
N VAL A 65 10.71 -2.48 23.35
CA VAL A 65 9.58 -3.32 23.81
C VAL A 65 8.29 -2.90 23.10
N GLU A 66 7.45 -3.87 22.75
CA GLU A 66 6.12 -3.62 22.19
C GLU A 66 5.24 -2.91 23.22
N ASP A 67 4.71 -1.74 22.86
CA ASP A 67 3.83 -0.92 23.69
C ASP A 67 2.37 -1.18 23.30
N THR A 68 1.73 -2.08 24.04
CA THR A 68 0.32 -2.44 23.85
C THR A 68 -0.65 -1.54 24.63
N THR A 69 -0.12 -0.62 25.43
CA THR A 69 -0.91 0.21 26.36
C THR A 69 -1.12 1.63 25.84
N ALA A 70 -0.34 2.06 24.85
CA ALA A 70 -0.48 3.39 24.27
C ALA A 70 -1.86 3.60 23.65
N THR A 71 -2.48 4.73 24.00
CA THR A 71 -3.74 5.21 23.43
C THR A 71 -3.53 6.57 22.77
N CYS A 72 -4.35 6.89 21.76
CA CYS A 72 -4.30 8.21 21.13
C CYS A 72 -5.09 9.26 21.94
N THR A 73 -4.50 9.73 23.04
CA THR A 73 -5.14 10.71 23.95
C THR A 73 -5.36 12.08 23.32
N LYS A 74 -4.53 12.46 22.33
CA LYS A 74 -4.65 13.72 21.59
C LYS A 74 -5.58 13.63 20.38
N CYS A 75 -5.98 12.43 19.98
CA CYS A 75 -6.94 12.25 18.90
C CYS A 75 -8.32 12.81 19.30
N THR A 76 -9.14 13.05 18.29
CA THR A 76 -10.53 13.49 18.45
C THR A 76 -11.47 12.51 17.76
N GLY A 77 -12.78 12.63 18.03
CA GLY A 77 -13.80 11.77 17.44
C GLY A 77 -13.60 10.29 17.79
N GLU A 78 -13.82 9.41 16.81
CA GLU A 78 -13.78 7.95 17.00
C GLU A 78 -12.40 7.41 17.39
N SER A 79 -11.33 8.14 17.06
CA SER A 79 -9.95 7.76 17.36
C SER A 79 -9.51 8.19 18.77
N LYS A 80 -10.30 9.01 19.47
CA LYS A 80 -9.95 9.48 20.81
C LYS A 80 -9.89 8.33 21.81
N ASP A 81 -8.81 8.29 22.59
CA ASP A 81 -8.56 7.31 23.65
C ASP A 81 -8.58 5.84 23.18
N LYS A 82 -8.52 5.60 21.85
CA LYS A 82 -8.38 4.26 21.29
C LYS A 82 -6.93 3.78 21.39
N PRO A 83 -6.71 2.46 21.56
CA PRO A 83 -5.38 1.87 21.47
C PRO A 83 -4.69 2.26 20.16
N ILE A 84 -3.41 2.61 20.22
CA ILE A 84 -2.61 2.92 19.02
C ILE A 84 -2.46 1.65 18.17
N ALA A 85 -2.21 0.49 18.79
CA ALA A 85 -2.23 -0.78 18.07
C ALA A 85 -3.64 -1.05 17.50
N GLY A 86 -3.71 -1.33 16.20
CA GLY A 86 -4.96 -1.52 15.46
C GLY A 86 -5.63 -0.22 14.97
N LEU A 87 -5.13 0.96 15.38
CA LEU A 87 -5.73 2.24 15.01
C LEU A 87 -5.65 2.46 13.48
N PRO A 88 -6.77 2.78 12.81
CA PRO A 88 -6.76 3.25 11.43
C PRO A 88 -5.87 4.50 11.32
N LEU A 89 -4.84 4.42 10.48
CA LEU A 89 -3.82 5.45 10.33
C LEU A 89 -3.96 6.16 8.99
N ILE A 90 -4.24 5.43 7.92
CA ILE A 90 -4.37 5.93 6.54
C ILE A 90 -5.69 5.48 5.94
N TRP A 91 -6.40 6.37 5.26
CA TRP A 91 -7.66 6.03 4.59
C TRP A 91 -7.93 6.85 3.33
N ASP A 92 -8.87 6.38 2.51
CA ASP A 92 -9.37 7.03 1.29
C ASP A 92 -8.34 7.28 0.18
N MET A 93 -7.20 6.59 0.21
CA MET A 93 -6.17 6.76 -0.80
C MET A 93 -6.66 6.21 -2.15
N LYS A 94 -6.53 7.01 -3.20
CA LYS A 94 -6.90 6.64 -4.58
C LYS A 94 -5.66 6.41 -5.42
N LYS A 95 -5.70 5.40 -6.28
CA LYS A 95 -4.60 5.08 -7.20
C LYS A 95 -4.44 6.18 -8.25
N ASP A 96 -3.20 6.60 -8.48
CA ASP A 96 -2.78 7.61 -9.46
C ASP A 96 -1.45 7.16 -10.09
N GLY A 97 -1.56 6.40 -11.18
CA GLY A 97 -0.42 5.69 -11.77
C GLY A 97 0.19 4.69 -10.79
N ALA A 98 1.47 4.89 -10.46
CA ALA A 98 2.19 4.11 -9.45
C ALA A 98 2.02 4.65 -8.01
N LYS A 99 1.36 5.80 -7.85
CA LYS A 99 1.22 6.53 -6.58
C LYS A 99 -0.20 6.37 -6.03
N TRP A 100 -0.37 6.84 -4.81
CA TRP A 100 -1.66 6.94 -4.15
C TRP A 100 -1.85 8.35 -3.59
N THR A 101 -3.00 8.96 -3.85
CA THR A 101 -3.28 10.38 -3.54
C THR A 101 -4.67 10.55 -2.93
N ASN A 102 -5.00 11.79 -2.53
CA ASN A 102 -6.32 12.24 -2.04
C ASN A 102 -6.84 11.57 -0.76
N GLY A 103 -6.04 10.72 -0.14
CA GLY A 103 -6.39 10.15 1.15
C GLY A 103 -5.93 11.02 2.31
N LYS A 104 -6.03 10.46 3.50
CA LYS A 104 -5.70 11.13 4.76
C LYS A 104 -4.80 10.26 5.62
N ILE A 105 -4.02 10.91 6.48
CA ILE A 105 -3.19 10.24 7.49
C ILE A 105 -3.40 10.91 8.85
N LEU A 106 -3.60 10.10 9.88
CA LEU A 106 -3.64 10.53 11.28
C LEU A 106 -2.22 10.48 11.85
N GLU A 107 -1.81 11.52 12.58
CA GLU A 107 -0.59 11.53 13.39
C GLU A 107 -1.00 11.36 14.87
N PRO A 108 -0.85 10.17 15.48
CA PRO A 108 -1.37 9.91 16.82
C PRO A 108 -0.76 10.83 17.90
N ASP A 109 0.50 11.21 17.74
CA ASP A 109 1.24 12.05 18.70
C ASP A 109 0.74 13.50 18.77
N THR A 110 0.03 13.96 17.74
CA THR A 110 -0.55 15.30 17.69
C THR A 110 -2.08 15.27 17.60
N GLY A 111 -2.66 14.13 17.27
CA GLY A 111 -4.09 13.96 16.99
C GLY A 111 -4.55 14.59 15.68
N LYS A 112 -3.63 15.13 14.88
CA LYS A 112 -3.95 15.86 13.65
C LYS A 112 -4.10 14.92 12.47
N VAL A 113 -4.97 15.29 11.55
CA VAL A 113 -5.20 14.60 10.28
C VAL A 113 -4.69 15.47 9.16
N TYR A 114 -3.87 14.89 8.28
CA TYR A 114 -3.27 15.56 7.13
C TYR A 114 -3.76 14.96 5.82
N ALA A 115 -3.69 15.72 4.73
CA ALA A 115 -3.76 15.14 3.39
C ALA A 115 -2.57 14.19 3.19
N CYS A 116 -2.80 13.05 2.56
CA CYS A 116 -1.80 12.01 2.40
C CYS A 116 -1.52 11.69 0.92
N LYS A 117 -0.24 11.52 0.62
CA LYS A 117 0.26 10.95 -0.63
C LYS A 117 1.26 9.84 -0.33
N ILE A 118 1.14 8.72 -1.03
CA ILE A 118 2.01 7.57 -0.90
C ILE A 118 2.64 7.23 -2.25
N GLU A 119 3.95 7.00 -2.24
CA GLU A 119 4.72 6.65 -3.44
C GLU A 119 5.71 5.52 -3.10
N PRO A 120 5.40 4.27 -3.48
CA PRO A 120 6.34 3.16 -3.34
C PRO A 120 7.53 3.34 -4.27
N SER A 121 8.72 2.93 -3.83
CA SER A 121 9.89 2.85 -4.70
C SER A 121 9.69 1.77 -5.77
N PRO A 122 10.34 1.89 -6.95
CA PRO A 122 10.21 0.90 -8.01
C PRO A 122 10.61 -0.53 -7.61
N ASP A 123 11.54 -0.67 -6.66
CA ASP A 123 11.98 -1.96 -6.11
C ASP A 123 11.10 -2.48 -4.96
N GLY A 124 10.06 -1.73 -4.59
CA GLY A 124 9.12 -2.06 -3.51
C GLY A 124 9.70 -1.98 -2.09
N LYS A 125 10.98 -1.60 -1.91
CA LYS A 125 11.65 -1.67 -0.59
C LYS A 125 11.37 -0.46 0.30
N LYS A 126 10.89 0.64 -0.27
CA LYS A 126 10.60 1.89 0.44
C LYS A 126 9.21 2.40 0.11
N LEU A 127 8.58 3.02 1.10
CA LEU A 127 7.32 3.74 0.93
C LEU A 127 7.53 5.20 1.33
N ASN A 128 7.44 6.12 0.37
CA ASN A 128 7.44 7.54 0.68
C ASN A 128 6.03 7.96 1.09
N VAL A 129 5.85 8.35 2.34
CA VAL A 129 4.55 8.76 2.90
C VAL A 129 4.62 10.24 3.23
N ARG A 130 3.83 11.05 2.53
CA ARG A 130 3.80 12.50 2.71
C ARG A 130 2.49 12.94 3.33
N GLY A 131 2.59 13.60 4.48
CA GLY A 131 1.50 14.34 5.12
C GLY A 131 1.63 15.83 4.84
N SER A 132 0.55 16.51 4.41
CA SER A 132 0.56 17.96 4.17
C SER A 132 -0.73 18.68 4.59
N ILE A 133 -0.58 19.98 4.86
CA ILE A 133 -1.67 20.96 4.89
C ILE A 133 -1.42 21.91 3.72
N LEU A 134 -2.32 21.92 2.75
CA LEU A 134 -2.10 22.60 1.46
C LEU A 134 -0.77 22.12 0.84
N PHE A 135 0.16 23.03 0.55
CA PHE A 135 1.47 22.74 -0.05
C PHE A 135 2.59 22.46 0.97
N LEU A 136 2.39 22.80 2.25
CA LEU A 136 3.39 22.57 3.30
C LEU A 136 3.21 21.17 3.88
N GLY A 137 4.28 20.38 3.90
CA GLY A 137 4.21 19.01 4.39
C GLY A 137 5.57 18.36 4.54
N LYS A 138 5.57 17.23 5.24
CA LYS A 138 6.74 16.40 5.50
C LYS A 138 6.56 15.05 4.83
N THR A 139 7.66 14.49 4.34
CA THR A 139 7.71 13.14 3.80
C THR A 139 8.53 12.27 4.75
N GLN A 140 7.97 11.14 5.15
CA GLN A 140 8.69 10.09 5.85
C GLN A 140 8.91 8.91 4.89
N VAL A 141 10.03 8.24 5.03
CA VAL A 141 10.34 7.03 4.27
C VAL A 141 10.18 5.85 5.19
N TRP A 142 9.26 4.95 4.86
CA TRP A 142 9.10 3.69 5.58
C TRP A 142 9.85 2.57 4.85
N ALA A 143 10.49 1.69 5.62
CA ALA A 143 11.20 0.53 5.09
C ALA A 143 10.26 -0.67 5.03
N ARG A 144 10.33 -1.44 3.95
CA ARG A 144 9.57 -2.70 3.86
C ARG A 144 10.12 -3.72 4.87
N VAL A 145 9.23 -4.49 5.47
CA VAL A 145 9.58 -5.55 6.46
C VAL A 145 9.48 -6.95 5.87
N GLU A 146 8.71 -7.11 4.80
CA GLU A 146 8.43 -8.38 4.11
C GLU A 146 9.15 -8.51 2.75
#